data_AF-A0A7S2F4N3-F1
#
_entry.id   AF-A0A7S2F4N3-F1
#
_cell.length_a   1.000
_cell.length_b   1.000
_cell.length_c   1.000
_cell.angle_alpha   90.00
_cell.angle_beta   90.00
_cell.angle_gamma   90.00
#
_symmetry.space_group_name_H-M   'P 1'
#
loop_
_entity.id
_entity.type
_entity.pdbx_description
1 polymer ?
#
loop_
_entity_poly.entity_id
_entity_poly.type
_entity_poly.pdbx_seq_one_letter_code
_entity_poly.pdbx_strand_id
1 'polypeptide(L)'
;SSYSVCIELLFYGLMGLGGYLSFRGHTEQDFILNYRNDDTVMFLVRCIYGVVVCLGAPINLSPAASSIIGLISKHGKKSSRALHSAVVTLIIMVCVCVAIYNEDIADVIGLIGASFGSLIV
;
A
#
# COMPACT_ATOMS: atom_id res chain seq x y z
N SER A 1 -11.29 11.06 -16.84
CA SER A 1 -11.30 11.06 -15.36
C SER A 1 -12.58 10.49 -14.77
N SER A 2 -13.75 11.09 -14.96
CA SER A 2 -14.95 10.69 -14.19
C SER A 2 -15.39 9.24 -14.42
N TYR A 3 -15.29 8.72 -15.66
CA TYR A 3 -15.65 7.33 -15.95
C TYR A 3 -14.75 6.31 -15.21
N SER A 4 -13.45 6.56 -15.10
CA SER A 4 -12.52 5.69 -14.37
C SER A 4 -12.85 5.65 -12.88
N VAL A 5 -13.19 6.80 -12.29
CA VAL A 5 -13.61 6.89 -10.89
C VAL A 5 -14.93 6.16 -10.66
N CYS A 6 -15.91 6.32 -11.55
CA CYS A 6 -17.18 5.60 -11.46
C CYS A 6 -17.00 4.08 -11.54
N ILE A 7 -16.12 3.61 -12.43
CA ILE A 7 -15.80 2.19 -12.57
C ILE A 7 -15.11 1.67 -11.31
N GLU A 8 -14.11 2.38 -10.79
CA GLU A 8 -13.41 2.01 -9.55
C GLU A 8 -14.37 1.92 -8.36
N LEU A 9 -15.24 2.92 -8.18
CA LEU A 9 -16.27 2.92 -7.14
C LEU A 9 -17.23 1.74 -7.28
N LEU A 10 -17.62 1.39 -8.50
CA LEU A 10 -18.48 0.23 -8.75
C LEU A 10 -17.78 -1.07 -8.34
N PHE A 11 -16.52 -1.27 -8.74
CA PHE A 11 -15.77 -2.47 -8.40
C PHE A 11 -15.49 -2.58 -6.89
N TYR A 12 -15.06 -1.50 -6.24
CA TYR A 12 -14.87 -1.49 -4.78
C TYR A 12 -16.18 -1.69 -4.03
N GLY A 13 -17.28 -1.10 -4.49
CA GLY A 13 -18.61 -1.32 -3.91
C GLY A 13 -19.08 -2.77 -4.01
N LEU A 14 -18.91 -3.40 -5.18
CA LEU A 14 -19.26 -4.81 -5.40
C LEU A 14 -18.38 -5.75 -4.56
N MET A 15 -17.07 -5.51 -4.49
CA MET A 15 -16.16 -6.29 -3.66
C MET A 15 -16.48 -6.15 -2.17
N GLY A 16 -16.73 -4.92 -1.69
CA GLY A 16 -17.10 -4.66 -0.30
C GLY A 16 -18.43 -5.31 0.09
N LEU A 17 -19.45 -5.21 -0.77
CA LEU A 17 -20.75 -5.83 -0.54
C LEU A 17 -20.66 -7.36 -0.55
N GLY A 18 -19.96 -7.94 -1.53
CA GLY A 18 -19.75 -9.38 -1.63
C GLY A 18 -18.96 -9.95 -0.46
N GLY A 19 -17.91 -9.25 -0.03
CA GLY A 19 -17.13 -9.61 1.16
C GLY A 19 -17.97 -9.58 2.43
N TYR A 20 -18.73 -8.49 2.65
CA TYR A 20 -19.61 -8.35 3.81
C TYR A 20 -20.67 -9.45 3.89
N LEU A 21 -21.33 -9.76 2.76
CA LEU A 21 -22.36 -10.81 2.70
C LEU A 21 -21.79 -12.22 2.93
N SER A 22 -20.52 -12.47 2.57
CA SER A 22 -19.87 -13.78 2.72
C SER A 22 -19.54 -14.12 4.18
N PHE A 23 -19.15 -13.11 4.97
CA PHE A 23 -18.70 -13.29 6.37
C PHE A 23 -19.70 -12.78 7.41
N ARG A 24 -20.79 -12.13 6.99
CA ARG A 24 -21.96 -11.74 7.81
C ARG A 24 -21.62 -11.07 9.15
N GLY A 25 -20.55 -10.28 9.21
CA GLY A 25 -20.17 -9.47 10.38
C GLY A 25 -18.97 -9.96 11.20
N HIS A 26 -18.30 -11.05 10.80
CA HIS A 26 -16.97 -11.42 11.30
C HIS A 26 -15.92 -11.20 10.21
N THR A 27 -15.86 -9.98 9.68
CA THR A 27 -14.93 -9.61 8.60
C THR A 27 -13.71 -8.94 9.20
N GLU A 28 -12.58 -9.64 9.17
CA GLU A 28 -11.26 -9.06 9.47
C GLU A 28 -10.93 -7.96 8.46
N GLN A 29 -10.17 -6.96 8.90
CA GLN A 29 -9.76 -5.83 8.07
C GLN A 29 -8.95 -6.28 6.84
N ASP A 30 -8.12 -7.30 7.01
CA ASP A 30 -7.49 -8.00 5.90
C ASP A 30 -8.37 -9.15 5.43
N PHE A 31 -8.89 -9.04 4.21
CA PHE A 31 -9.78 -10.04 3.62
C PHE A 31 -9.14 -11.44 3.56
N ILE A 32 -7.80 -11.50 3.48
CA ILE A 32 -7.04 -12.74 3.38
C ILE A 32 -7.07 -13.55 4.70
N LEU A 33 -7.26 -12.88 5.84
CA LEU A 33 -7.31 -13.50 7.16
C LEU A 33 -8.66 -14.17 7.44
N ASN A 34 -9.72 -13.75 6.73
CA ASN A 34 -11.05 -14.35 6.85
C ASN A 34 -11.15 -15.77 6.28
N TYR A 35 -10.18 -16.19 5.47
CA TYR A 35 -10.15 -17.51 4.83
C TYR A 35 -9.16 -18.44 5.52
N ARG A 36 -9.53 -19.72 5.66
CA ARG A 36 -8.65 -20.75 6.25
C ARG A 36 -7.39 -20.94 5.40
N ASN A 37 -6.25 -21.14 6.06
CA ASN A 37 -4.95 -21.37 5.42
C ASN A 37 -4.86 -22.67 4.58
N ASP A 38 -5.84 -23.57 4.74
CA ASP A 38 -5.99 -24.86 4.05
C ASP A 38 -6.54 -24.71 2.61
N ASP A 39 -7.18 -23.57 2.30
CA ASP A 39 -7.83 -23.36 1.02
C ASP A 39 -6.80 -23.16 -0.11
N THR A 40 -6.79 -24.10 -1.05
CA THR A 40 -5.88 -24.08 -2.22
C THR A 40 -6.12 -22.85 -3.11
N VAL A 41 -7.36 -22.35 -3.21
CA VAL A 41 -7.69 -21.15 -3.97
C VAL A 41 -7.10 -19.92 -3.27
N MET A 42 -7.24 -19.84 -1.95
CA MET A 42 -6.68 -18.73 -1.17
C MET A 42 -5.15 -18.73 -1.19
N PHE A 43 -4.53 -19.91 -1.19
CA PHE A 43 -3.08 -20.04 -1.38
C PHE A 43 -2.63 -19.45 -2.72
N LEU A 44 -3.34 -19.76 -3.82
CA LEU A 44 -3.04 -19.18 -5.13
C LEU A 44 -3.19 -17.65 -5.13
N VAL A 45 -4.25 -17.12 -4.52
CA VAL A 45 -4.46 -15.67 -4.39
C VAL A 45 -3.32 -15.01 -3.63
N ARG A 46 -2.85 -15.61 -2.53
CA ARG A 46 -1.69 -15.11 -1.76
C ARG A 46 -0.41 -15.11 -2.60
N CYS A 47 -0.18 -16.14 -3.40
CA CYS A 47 0.97 -16.18 -4.32
C CYS A 47 0.91 -15.05 -5.36
N ILE A 48 -0.25 -14.86 -6.01
CA ILE A 48 -0.44 -13.80 -7.00
C ILE A 48 -0.26 -12.43 -6.35
N TYR A 49 -0.90 -12.21 -5.21
CA TYR A 49 -0.78 -10.97 -4.43
C TYR A 49 0.67 -10.69 -4.05
N GLY A 50 1.40 -11.69 -3.56
CA GLY A 50 2.82 -11.58 -3.25
C GLY A 50 3.66 -11.14 -4.45
N VAL A 51 3.43 -11.75 -5.63
CA VAL A 51 4.13 -11.36 -6.87
C VAL A 51 3.82 -9.90 -7.25
N VAL A 52 2.55 -9.51 -7.18
CA VAL A 52 2.11 -8.13 -7.47
C VAL A 52 2.77 -7.13 -6.53
N VAL A 53 2.80 -7.42 -5.22
CA VAL A 53 3.43 -6.54 -4.22
C VAL A 53 4.94 -6.48 -4.39
N CYS A 54 5.61 -7.61 -4.64
CA CYS A 54 7.05 -7.67 -4.86
C CYS A 54 7.48 -6.85 -6.08
N LEU A 55 6.68 -6.82 -7.15
CA LEU A 55 6.94 -6.00 -8.33
C LEU A 55 6.52 -4.55 -8.14
N GLY A 56 5.39 -4.31 -7.47
CA GLY A 56 4.84 -2.97 -7.24
C GLY A 56 5.71 -2.13 -6.29
N ALA A 57 6.30 -2.75 -5.27
CA ALA A 57 7.15 -2.07 -4.31
C ALA A 57 8.34 -1.31 -4.97
N PRO A 58 9.21 -1.93 -5.79
CA PRO A 58 10.30 -1.21 -6.44
C PRO A 58 9.80 -0.20 -7.49
N ILE A 59 8.69 -0.50 -8.19
CA ILE A 59 8.10 0.40 -9.18
C ILE A 59 7.64 1.70 -8.52
N ASN A 60 7.02 1.64 -7.35
CA ASN A 60 6.57 2.81 -6.60
C ASN A 60 7.69 3.50 -5.83
N LEU A 61 8.66 2.73 -5.33
CA LEU A 61 9.77 3.25 -4.54
C LEU A 61 10.76 4.06 -5.38
N SER A 62 10.99 3.67 -6.64
CA SER A 62 11.89 4.37 -7.57
C SER A 62 11.54 5.86 -7.78
N PRO A 63 10.31 6.23 -8.18
CA PRO A 63 9.91 7.64 -8.31
C PRO A 63 9.79 8.35 -6.95
N ALA A 64 9.38 7.64 -5.88
CA ALA A 64 9.30 8.22 -4.54
C ALA A 64 10.69 8.65 -4.01
N ALA A 65 11.68 7.77 -4.11
CA ALA A 65 13.06 8.08 -3.74
C ALA A 65 13.64 9.21 -4.59
N SER A 66 13.39 9.18 -5.91
CA SER A 66 13.81 10.24 -6.82
C SER A 66 13.21 11.61 -6.46
N SER A 67 11.95 11.64 -6.03
CA SER A 67 11.26 12.86 -5.61
C SER A 67 11.86 13.44 -4.33
N ILE A 68 12.13 12.60 -3.33
CA ILE A 68 12.77 13.00 -2.07
C ILE A 68 14.20 13.52 -2.33
N ILE A 69 14.97 12.82 -3.16
CA ILE A 69 16.33 13.26 -3.54
C ILE A 69 16.27 14.60 -4.28
N GLY A 70 15.29 14.81 -5.17
CA GLY A 70 15.07 16.09 -5.84
C GLY A 70 14.80 17.23 -4.85
N LEU A 71 14.00 16.99 -3.82
CA LEU A 71 13.74 17.96 -2.75
C LEU A 71 15.01 18.27 -1.93
N ILE A 72 15.80 17.25 -1.60
CA ILE A 72 17.06 17.41 -0.82
C ILE A 72 18.15 18.09 -1.67
N SER A 73 18.26 17.76 -2.96
CA SER A 73 19.31 18.28 -3.84
C SER A 73 19.05 19.73 -4.24
N LYS A 74 17.80 20.20 -4.22
CA LYS A 74 17.46 21.64 -4.28
C LYS A 74 18.15 22.47 -3.18
N HIS A 75 18.54 21.85 -2.05
CA HIS A 75 19.29 22.48 -0.96
C HIS A 75 20.84 22.40 -1.12
N GLY A 76 21.36 22.11 -2.32
CA GLY A 76 22.77 22.36 -2.66
C GLY A 76 23.74 21.18 -2.52
N LYS A 77 23.28 19.95 -2.26
CA LYS A 77 24.13 18.74 -2.29
C LYS A 77 24.02 18.01 -3.63
N LYS A 78 25.17 17.72 -4.27
CA LYS A 78 25.25 16.85 -5.47
C LYS A 78 24.63 15.49 -5.16
N SER A 79 23.66 15.09 -5.99
CA SER A 79 23.08 13.75 -5.97
C SER A 79 24.17 12.70 -6.24
N SER A 80 24.48 11.89 -5.23
CA SER A 80 25.44 10.79 -5.28
C SER A 80 24.68 9.46 -5.18
N ARG A 81 25.22 8.39 -5.77
CA ARG A 81 24.68 7.03 -5.62
C ARG A 81 24.50 6.63 -4.15
N ALA A 82 25.36 7.14 -3.27
CA ALA A 82 25.26 6.92 -1.82
C ALA A 82 24.04 7.62 -1.18
N LEU A 83 23.63 8.78 -1.69
CA LEU A 83 22.41 9.46 -1.23
C LEU A 83 21.17 8.69 -1.68
N HIS A 84 21.18 8.19 -2.92
CA HIS A 84 20.08 7.38 -3.44
C HIS A 84 19.90 6.09 -2.64
N SER A 85 20.99 5.35 -2.37
CA SER A 85 20.92 4.15 -1.54
C SER A 85 20.47 4.47 -0.12
N ALA A 86 20.97 5.55 0.51
CA ALA A 86 20.57 5.93 1.86
C ALA A 86 19.08 6.28 1.97
N VAL A 87 18.53 7.03 1.00
CA VAL A 87 17.10 7.39 0.98
C VAL A 87 16.22 6.16 0.80
N VAL A 88 16.56 5.27 -0.14
CA VAL A 88 15.80 4.03 -0.37
C VAL A 88 15.82 3.15 0.89
N THR A 89 16.98 2.96 1.52
CA THR A 89 17.09 2.19 2.76
C THR A 89 16.25 2.84 3.87
N LEU A 90 16.28 4.17 4.01
CA LEU A 90 15.47 4.86 5.02
C LEU A 90 13.97 4.66 4.79
N ILE A 91 13.49 4.77 3.55
CA ILE A 91 12.07 4.56 3.22
C ILE A 91 11.65 3.14 3.57
N ILE A 92 12.42 2.12 3.16
CA ILE A 92 12.12 0.72 3.47
C ILE A 92 12.13 0.49 4.98
N MET A 93 13.10 1.05 5.71
CA MET A 93 13.16 0.95 7.16
C MET A 93 11.91 1.53 7.81
N VAL A 94 11.43 2.70 7.38
CA VAL A 94 10.18 3.29 7.89
C VAL A 94 8.99 2.39 7.58
N CYS A 95 8.86 1.86 6.36
CA CYS A 95 7.78 0.94 5.99
C CYS A 95 7.79 -0.32 6.86
N VAL A 96 8.96 -0.92 7.12
CA VAL A 96 9.10 -2.11 7.96
C VAL A 96 8.77 -1.79 9.42
N CYS A 97 9.22 -0.66 9.94
CA CYS A 97 8.83 -0.23 11.28
C CYS A 97 7.31 -0.10 11.40
N VAL A 98 6.64 0.58 10.46
CA VAL A 98 5.18 0.73 10.46
C VAL A 98 4.48 -0.63 10.44
N ALA A 99 4.97 -1.57 9.63
CA ALA A 99 4.42 -2.92 9.53
C ALA A 99 4.63 -3.77 10.80
N ILE A 100 5.67 -3.51 11.60
CA ILE A 100 5.90 -4.20 12.88
C ILE A 100 5.03 -3.59 13.99
N TYR A 101 4.82 -2.28 13.97
CA TYR A 101 4.05 -1.60 15.01
C TYR A 101 2.53 -1.67 14.80
N ASN A 102 2.06 -1.81 13.56
CA ASN A 102 0.65 -1.86 13.23
C ASN A 102 0.37 -3.19 12.53
N GLU A 103 -0.38 -4.06 13.19
CA GLU A 103 -0.88 -5.30 12.59
C GLU A 103 -2.10 -5.01 11.69
N ASP A 104 -2.79 -3.88 11.93
CA ASP A 104 -4.00 -3.46 11.22
C ASP A 104 -3.69 -2.55 10.02
N ILE A 105 -3.82 -3.10 8.82
CA ILE A 105 -3.53 -2.41 7.55
C ILE A 105 -4.53 -1.25 7.32
N ALA A 106 -5.78 -1.38 7.79
CA ALA A 106 -6.80 -0.34 7.57
C ALA A 106 -6.47 0.95 8.32
N ASP A 107 -5.87 0.85 9.51
CA ASP A 107 -5.47 2.03 10.30
C ASP A 107 -4.34 2.79 9.61
N VAL A 108 -3.37 2.07 9.04
CA VAL A 108 -2.27 2.68 8.26
C VAL A 108 -2.80 3.37 7.02
N ILE A 109 -3.68 2.70 6.24
CA ILE A 109 -4.29 3.29 5.04
C ILE A 109 -5.15 4.51 5.42
N GLY A 110 -5.95 4.40 6.49
CA GLY A 110 -6.83 5.45 6.98
C GLY A 110 -6.06 6.68 7.43
N LEU A 111 -4.99 6.49 8.22
CA LEU A 111 -4.14 7.58 8.70
C LEU A 111 -3.43 8.30 7.54
N ILE A 112 -2.88 7.56 6.59
CA ILE A 112 -2.22 8.13 5.40
C ILE A 112 -3.25 8.90 4.58
N GLY A 113 -4.41 8.29 4.29
CA GLY A 113 -5.49 8.92 3.53
C GLY A 113 -6.01 10.19 4.18
N ALA A 114 -6.24 10.18 5.50
CA ALA A 114 -6.69 11.34 6.25
C ALA A 114 -5.64 12.46 6.22
N SER A 115 -4.36 12.14 6.44
CA SER A 115 -3.27 13.13 6.44
C SER A 115 -3.13 13.84 5.09
N PHE A 116 -3.11 13.08 3.98
CA PHE A 116 -3.03 13.67 2.64
C PHE A 116 -4.34 14.36 2.23
N GLY A 117 -5.49 13.85 2.64
CA GLY A 117 -6.78 14.49 2.41
C GLY A 117 -6.88 15.87 3.08
N SER A 118 -6.42 15.98 4.33
CA SER A 118 -6.38 17.25 5.06
C SER A 118 -5.41 18.27 4.47
N LEU A 119 -4.37 17.84 3.75
CA LEU A 119 -3.44 18.75 3.07
C LEU A 119 -4.01 19.36 1.77
N ILE A 120 -5.07 18.76 1.22
CA ILE A 120 -5.70 19.19 -0.04
C ILE A 120 -6.85 20.19 0.19
N VAL A 121 -7.53 20.11 1.34
CA VAL A 121 -8.59 21.05 1.78
C VAL A 121 -7.97 22.32 2.35
#